data_AF-Q5BVJ7-F1
#
_entry.id   AF-Q5BVJ7-F1
#
_cell.length_a   1.000
_cell.length_b   1.000
_cell.length_c   1.000
_cell.angle_alpha   90.00
_cell.angle_beta   90.00
_cell.angle_gamma   90.00
#
_symmetry.space_group_name_H-M   'P 1'
#
loop_
_entity.id
_entity.type
_entity.pdbx_description
1 polymer ?
#
loop_
_entity_poly.entity_id
_entity_poly.type
_entity_poly.pdbx_seq_one_letter_code
_entity_poly.pdbx_strand_id
1 'polypeptide(L)'
;MLSSSASGNQLKTIVSDRKRRPDGTLSSLTSAKPFFTSTLTPNSFGLSSSLYMENLSMEIWKFYTSTKQSSFKYTKKLHLRNALHMVISGVFENAGLFIVGSSINGFGSHNSDMDMCLIVTSRNLHQKHEATFILSQLLPS
;
A
#
# COMPACT_ATOMS: atom_id res chain seq x y z
N MET A 1 -20.27 45.16 -0.25
CA MET A 1 -20.29 45.69 1.13
C MET A 1 -20.26 44.51 2.10
N LEU A 2 -19.33 44.57 3.06
CA LEU A 2 -19.22 43.80 4.32
C LEU A 2 -18.98 42.28 4.16
N SER A 3 -17.76 41.75 4.21
CA SER A 3 -16.82 41.63 5.36
C SER A 3 -17.42 40.91 6.58
N SER A 4 -16.93 39.70 6.84
CA SER A 4 -16.50 39.32 8.19
C SER A 4 -15.49 38.16 8.13
N SER A 5 -14.28 38.51 8.56
CA SER A 5 -13.18 37.62 8.91
C SER A 5 -13.52 36.90 10.22
N ALA A 6 -13.26 35.58 10.28
CA ALA A 6 -13.23 34.84 11.53
C ALA A 6 -11.85 34.17 11.67
N SER A 7 -11.17 34.65 12.70
CA SER A 7 -9.85 34.31 13.19
C SER A 7 -9.78 32.90 13.80
N GLY A 8 -8.61 32.28 13.69
CA GLY A 8 -7.96 31.72 14.87
C GLY A 8 -8.17 30.24 15.17
N ASN A 9 -7.10 29.47 14.92
CA ASN A 9 -6.55 28.42 15.77
C ASN A 9 -7.45 27.24 16.15
N GLN A 10 -7.13 26.05 15.61
CA GLN A 10 -7.02 24.78 16.36
C GLN A 10 -6.63 23.64 15.40
N LEU A 11 -5.37 23.63 14.95
CA LEU A 11 -4.74 22.43 14.39
C LEU A 11 -3.42 22.22 15.12
N LYS A 12 -3.53 21.89 16.41
CA LYS A 12 -2.46 21.28 17.18
C LYS A 12 -2.95 19.92 17.69
N THR A 13 -2.13 18.91 17.41
CA THR A 13 -1.98 17.69 18.20
C THR A 13 -3.02 16.59 18.00
N ILE A 14 -2.84 15.76 16.96
CA ILE A 14 -3.08 14.31 17.04
C ILE A 14 -1.96 13.58 16.24
N VAL A 15 -0.72 13.71 16.71
CA VAL A 15 0.38 12.78 16.40
C VAL A 15 0.99 12.34 17.73
N SER A 16 0.19 11.65 18.52
CA SER A 16 0.66 10.93 19.72
C SER A 16 -0.25 9.73 19.92
N ASP A 17 0.08 8.64 19.23
CA ASP A 17 0.08 7.28 19.80
C ASP A 17 0.24 6.24 18.68
N ARG A 18 1.49 6.10 18.22
CA ARG A 18 1.96 4.81 17.70
C ARG A 18 3.16 4.41 18.51
N LYS A 19 2.90 3.65 19.56
CA LYS A 19 3.88 2.85 20.30
C LYS A 19 4.71 2.06 19.28
N ARG A 20 5.98 2.47 19.11
CA ARG A 20 6.93 1.77 18.22
C ARG A 20 7.11 0.35 18.76
N ARG A 21 6.85 -0.64 17.91
CA ARG A 21 7.23 -2.04 18.18
C ARG A 21 8.75 -2.16 17.99
N PRO A 22 9.44 -2.99 18.78
CA PRO A 22 10.89 -3.17 18.66
C PRO A 22 11.22 -3.77 17.28
N ASP A 23 12.28 -3.26 16.68
CA ASP A 23 12.75 -3.61 15.34
C ASP A 23 12.93 -5.12 15.19
N GLY A 24 12.18 -5.67 14.23
CA GLY A 24 12.40 -7.03 13.76
C GLY A 24 13.75 -7.08 13.05
N THR A 25 14.62 -7.94 13.56
CA THR A 25 15.92 -8.34 13.02
C THR A 25 15.92 -8.41 11.49
N LEU A 26 16.70 -7.54 10.84
CA LEU A 26 17.09 -7.66 9.44
C LEU A 26 18.04 -8.87 9.30
N SER A 27 17.49 -10.06 9.12
CA SER A 27 18.29 -11.25 8.85
C SER A 27 18.53 -11.39 7.34
N SER A 28 19.82 -11.43 7.00
CA SER A 28 20.41 -11.86 5.72
C SER A 28 20.63 -10.80 4.63
N LEU A 29 21.60 -9.91 4.88
CA LEU A 29 22.48 -9.34 3.86
C LEU A 29 23.94 -9.66 4.25
N THR A 30 24.31 -10.93 4.25
CA THR A 30 25.70 -11.35 4.47
C THR A 30 26.15 -12.27 3.34
N SER A 31 26.47 -11.69 2.19
CA SER A 31 27.55 -12.20 1.33
C SER A 31 27.88 -11.15 0.26
N ALA A 32 28.55 -10.08 0.66
CA ALA A 32 29.30 -9.25 -0.28
C ALA A 32 30.72 -9.09 0.28
N LYS A 33 31.67 -9.81 -0.29
CA LYS A 33 33.10 -9.61 0.00
C LYS A 33 33.50 -8.23 -0.54
N PRO A 34 34.27 -7.41 0.20
CA PRO A 34 34.80 -6.18 -0.37
C PRO A 34 35.91 -6.57 -1.34
N PHE A 35 35.65 -6.42 -2.63
CA PHE A 35 36.67 -6.60 -3.66
C PHE A 35 37.20 -5.23 -4.09
N PHE A 36 38.53 -5.11 -4.05
CA PHE A 36 39.41 -4.05 -4.56
C PHE A 36 39.60 -2.78 -3.75
N THR A 37 40.65 -2.77 -2.92
CA THR A 37 41.45 -1.57 -2.64
C THR A 37 42.28 -1.24 -3.88
N SER A 38 41.75 -0.42 -4.79
CA SER A 38 42.54 0.13 -5.90
C SER A 38 43.00 1.55 -5.54
N THR A 39 44.31 1.74 -5.55
CA THR A 39 45.04 2.99 -5.33
C THR A 39 44.48 4.13 -6.20
N LEU A 40 44.16 5.27 -5.57
CA LEU A 40 43.33 6.32 -6.17
C LEU A 40 44.13 7.33 -7.02
N THR A 41 43.86 7.43 -8.33
CA THR A 41 44.15 8.62 -9.16
C THR A 41 42.90 9.50 -9.35
N PRO A 42 42.97 10.85 -9.27
CA PRO A 42 41.80 11.69 -8.95
C PRO A 42 40.71 11.81 -10.03
N ASN A 43 40.94 11.41 -11.28
CA ASN A 43 39.98 11.64 -12.38
C ASN A 43 39.12 10.42 -12.78
N SER A 44 39.31 9.24 -12.17
CA SER A 44 38.57 8.01 -12.52
C SER A 44 37.41 7.70 -11.55
N PHE A 45 37.45 8.25 -10.33
CA PHE A 45 36.48 7.94 -9.27
C PHE A 45 35.09 8.53 -9.50
N GLY A 46 35.01 9.74 -10.07
CA GLY A 46 33.72 10.38 -10.35
C GLY A 46 32.91 9.64 -11.42
N LEU A 47 33.58 9.15 -12.48
CA LEU A 47 32.93 8.43 -13.57
C LEU A 47 32.51 7.01 -13.14
N SER A 48 33.34 6.33 -12.35
CA SER A 48 33.02 5.01 -11.77
C SER A 48 31.82 5.08 -10.82
N SER A 49 31.76 6.12 -9.96
CA SER A 49 30.61 6.35 -9.07
C SER A 49 29.34 6.72 -9.84
N SER A 50 29.44 7.55 -10.88
CA SER A 50 28.31 7.87 -11.77
C SER A 50 27.75 6.63 -12.46
N LEU A 51 28.62 5.82 -13.06
CA LEU A 51 28.23 4.59 -13.76
C LEU A 51 27.62 3.56 -12.78
N TYR A 52 28.14 3.48 -11.56
CA TYR A 52 27.54 2.66 -10.51
C TYR A 52 26.10 3.11 -10.17
N MET A 53 25.88 4.42 -9.97
CA MET A 53 24.54 4.95 -9.65
C MET A 53 23.53 4.77 -10.80
N GLU A 54 23.99 4.87 -12.05
CA GLU A 54 23.19 4.57 -13.24
C GLU A 54 22.79 3.09 -13.28
N ASN A 55 23.75 2.18 -13.07
CA ASN A 55 23.49 0.74 -13.03
C ASN A 55 22.53 0.36 -11.91
N LEU A 56 22.74 0.88 -10.70
CA LEU A 56 21.84 0.65 -9.56
C LEU A 56 20.42 1.14 -9.86
N SER A 57 20.30 2.34 -10.44
CA SER A 57 19.01 2.91 -10.81
C SER A 57 18.29 2.06 -11.86
N MET A 58 19.02 1.51 -12.84
CA MET A 58 18.49 0.55 -13.80
C MET A 58 18.03 -0.76 -13.15
N GLU A 59 18.79 -1.29 -12.19
CA GLU A 59 18.41 -2.51 -11.46
C GLU A 59 17.15 -2.31 -10.62
N ILE A 60 17.05 -1.19 -9.89
CA ILE A 60 15.85 -0.81 -9.15
C ILE A 60 14.64 -0.71 -10.08
N TRP A 61 14.81 -0.05 -11.24
CA TRP A 61 13.73 0.07 -12.22
C TRP A 61 13.30 -1.28 -12.81
N LYS A 62 14.26 -2.14 -13.16
CA LYS A 62 13.98 -3.51 -13.65
C LYS A 62 13.24 -4.33 -12.60
N PHE A 63 13.65 -4.24 -11.34
CA PHE A 63 12.95 -4.93 -10.25
C PHE A 63 11.53 -4.41 -10.07
N TYR A 64 11.33 -3.09 -10.03
CA TYR A 64 10.00 -2.48 -9.91
C TYR A 64 9.10 -2.88 -11.09
N THR A 65 9.57 -2.76 -12.33
CA THR A 65 8.77 -3.06 -13.52
C THR A 65 8.38 -4.53 -13.65
N SER A 66 9.25 -5.45 -13.21
CA SER A 66 8.96 -6.89 -13.20
C SER A 66 8.03 -7.31 -12.06
N THR A 67 8.00 -6.57 -10.94
CA THR A 67 7.23 -6.94 -9.75
C THR A 67 5.93 -6.17 -9.57
N LYS A 68 5.80 -4.95 -10.09
CA LYS A 68 4.58 -4.11 -9.99
C LYS A 68 3.36 -4.83 -10.55
N GLN A 69 2.19 -4.61 -9.95
CA GLN A 69 0.94 -5.16 -10.42
C GLN A 69 0.73 -4.86 -11.91
N SER A 70 0.54 -5.90 -12.71
CA SER A 70 0.18 -5.76 -14.12
C SER A 70 -1.31 -5.44 -14.28
N SER A 71 -1.68 -4.80 -15.39
CA SER A 71 -3.09 -4.55 -15.74
C SER A 71 -3.89 -5.87 -15.76
N PHE A 72 -3.33 -6.94 -16.33
CA PHE A 72 -3.94 -8.26 -16.34
C PHE A 72 -4.22 -8.82 -14.93
N LYS A 73 -3.29 -8.67 -13.98
CA LYS A 73 -3.51 -9.05 -12.58
C LYS A 73 -4.62 -8.22 -11.95
N TYR A 74 -4.65 -6.92 -12.20
CA TYR A 74 -5.71 -6.04 -11.71
C TYR A 74 -7.08 -6.42 -12.28
N THR A 75 -7.18 -6.75 -13.57
CA THR A 75 -8.44 -7.21 -14.19
C THR A 75 -8.97 -8.47 -13.51
N LYS A 76 -8.10 -9.42 -13.13
CA LYS A 76 -8.52 -10.59 -12.35
C LYS A 76 -9.06 -10.22 -10.96
N LYS A 77 -8.43 -9.25 -10.27
CA LYS A 77 -8.93 -8.69 -9.00
C LYS A 77 -10.31 -8.05 -9.19
N LEU A 78 -10.52 -7.31 -10.27
CA LEU A 78 -11.81 -6.70 -10.59
C LEU A 78 -12.91 -7.74 -10.85
N HIS A 79 -12.61 -8.80 -11.60
CA HIS A 79 -13.56 -9.90 -11.80
C HIS A 79 -13.92 -10.59 -10.49
N LEU A 80 -12.95 -10.83 -9.61
CA LEU A 80 -13.21 -11.38 -8.27
C LEU A 80 -14.12 -10.45 -7.45
N ARG A 81 -13.83 -9.14 -7.43
CA ARG A 81 -14.69 -8.14 -6.78
C ARG A 81 -16.13 -8.24 -7.28
N ASN A 82 -16.33 -8.34 -8.59
CA ASN A 82 -17.67 -8.39 -9.18
C ASN A 82 -18.41 -9.68 -8.80
N ALA A 83 -17.72 -10.83 -8.83
CA ALA A 83 -18.30 -12.10 -8.40
C ALA A 83 -18.70 -12.07 -6.91
N LEU A 84 -17.83 -11.54 -6.05
CA LEU A 84 -18.15 -11.37 -4.62
C LEU A 84 -19.28 -10.39 -4.38
N HIS A 85 -19.32 -9.27 -5.13
CA HIS A 85 -20.37 -8.28 -5.01
C HIS A 85 -21.74 -8.87 -5.37
N MET A 86 -21.82 -9.71 -6.41
CA MET A 86 -23.06 -10.43 -6.75
C MET A 86 -23.58 -11.30 -5.60
N VAL A 87 -22.70 -12.05 -4.93
CA VAL A 87 -23.09 -12.90 -3.79
C VAL A 87 -23.55 -12.05 -2.61
N ILE A 88 -22.78 -11.01 -2.28
CA ILE A 88 -23.08 -10.10 -1.17
C ILE A 88 -24.41 -9.36 -1.38
N SER A 89 -24.71 -8.97 -2.63
CA SER A 89 -25.99 -8.32 -2.97
C SER A 89 -27.21 -9.21 -2.75
N GLY A 90 -27.04 -10.54 -2.67
CA GLY A 90 -28.11 -11.45 -2.26
C GLY A 90 -28.42 -11.41 -0.76
N VAL A 91 -27.49 -10.91 0.07
CA VAL A 91 -27.64 -10.80 1.53
C VAL A 91 -27.96 -9.36 1.95
N PHE A 92 -27.28 -8.38 1.33
CA PHE A 92 -27.44 -6.96 1.64
C PHE A 92 -27.85 -6.17 0.40
N GLU A 93 -29.12 -5.74 0.38
CA GLU A 93 -29.64 -4.87 -0.66
C GLU A 93 -28.89 -3.53 -0.64
N ASN A 94 -28.54 -3.01 -1.82
CA ASN A 94 -27.82 -1.74 -2.02
C ASN A 94 -26.41 -1.65 -1.40
N ALA A 95 -25.80 -2.77 -1.00
CA ALA A 95 -24.43 -2.76 -0.52
C ALA A 95 -23.43 -2.41 -1.64
N GLY A 96 -22.42 -1.60 -1.31
CA GLY A 96 -21.30 -1.28 -2.18
C GLY A 96 -20.04 -2.04 -1.77
N LEU A 97 -19.39 -2.73 -2.71
CA LEU A 97 -18.09 -3.36 -2.48
C LEU A 97 -17.00 -2.63 -3.27
N PHE A 98 -15.96 -2.13 -2.63
CA PHE A 98 -14.92 -1.33 -3.30
C PHE A 98 -13.55 -1.95 -3.10
N ILE A 99 -12.72 -1.95 -4.15
CA ILE A 99 -11.31 -2.31 -4.04
C ILE A 99 -10.59 -1.15 -3.36
N VAL A 100 -9.76 -1.45 -2.37
CA VAL A 100 -8.96 -0.45 -1.63
C VAL A 100 -7.50 -0.90 -1.52
N GLY A 101 -6.70 -0.13 -0.78
CA GLY A 101 -5.33 -0.50 -0.45
C GLY A 101 -4.41 -0.55 -1.65
N SER A 102 -3.45 -1.48 -1.59
CA SER A 102 -2.34 -1.59 -2.55
C SER A 102 -2.80 -1.83 -3.99
N SER A 103 -4.00 -2.38 -4.18
CA SER A 103 -4.51 -2.74 -5.50
C SER A 103 -4.88 -1.52 -6.36
N ILE A 104 -5.15 -0.36 -5.76
CA ILE A 104 -5.57 0.86 -6.48
C ILE A 104 -4.72 2.11 -6.16
N ASN A 105 -3.85 2.07 -5.15
CA ASN A 105 -3.03 3.22 -4.78
C ASN A 105 -1.76 3.42 -5.63
N GLY A 106 -1.51 2.54 -6.60
CA GLY A 106 -0.34 2.59 -7.49
C GLY A 106 0.91 1.85 -6.98
N PHE A 107 0.87 1.29 -5.77
CA PHE A 107 2.02 0.62 -5.12
C PHE A 107 1.83 -0.90 -4.96
N GLY A 108 0.80 -1.48 -5.59
CA GLY A 108 0.59 -2.93 -5.59
C GLY A 108 1.62 -3.69 -6.42
N SER A 109 1.95 -4.90 -5.95
CA SER A 109 2.79 -5.88 -6.66
C SER A 109 1.95 -7.06 -7.16
N HIS A 110 2.56 -7.97 -7.93
CA HIS A 110 1.92 -9.23 -8.34
C HIS A 110 1.47 -10.12 -7.17
N ASN A 111 2.08 -9.93 -6.00
CA ASN A 111 1.86 -10.75 -4.80
C ASN A 111 1.09 -9.99 -3.71
N SER A 112 0.69 -8.75 -3.97
CA SER A 112 -0.11 -7.98 -3.02
C SER A 112 -1.52 -8.52 -2.95
N ASP A 113 -2.01 -8.71 -1.73
CA ASP A 113 -3.39 -9.06 -1.44
C ASP A 113 -4.36 -8.03 -2.01
N MET A 114 -5.62 -8.44 -2.12
CA MET A 114 -6.71 -7.61 -2.56
C MET A 114 -7.56 -7.20 -1.36
N ASP A 115 -7.35 -5.99 -0.88
CA ASP A 115 -8.16 -5.40 0.18
C ASP A 115 -9.48 -4.87 -0.41
N MET A 116 -10.59 -5.11 0.30
CA MET A 116 -11.91 -4.63 -0.08
C MET A 116 -12.61 -3.95 1.09
N CYS A 117 -13.42 -2.95 0.77
CA CYS A 117 -14.29 -2.25 1.71
C CYS A 117 -15.75 -2.52 1.35
N LEU A 118 -16.49 -3.09 2.29
CA LEU A 118 -17.93 -3.31 2.18
C LEU A 118 -18.67 -2.16 2.88
N ILE A 119 -19.53 -1.48 2.13
CA ILE A 119 -20.38 -0.39 2.61
C ILE A 119 -21.82 -0.89 2.57
N VAL A 120 -22.44 -1.08 3.73
CA VAL A 120 -23.84 -1.53 3.86
C VAL A 120 -24.79 -0.42 4.37
N THR A 121 -24.23 0.70 4.85
CA THR A 121 -25.01 1.81 5.38
C THR A 121 -24.21 3.12 5.29
N SER A 122 -24.90 4.26 5.30
CA SER A 122 -24.31 5.60 5.27
C SER A 122 -23.89 6.10 6.66
N ARG A 123 -24.36 5.47 7.74
CA ARG A 123 -23.97 5.82 9.12
C ARG A 123 -22.66 5.16 9.52
N ASN A 124 -22.03 5.70 10.56
CA ASN A 124 -20.92 5.03 11.21
C ASN A 124 -21.38 3.72 11.87
N LEU A 125 -20.57 2.68 11.73
CA LEU A 125 -20.78 1.37 12.34
C LEU A 125 -19.85 1.17 13.54
N HIS A 126 -20.37 0.63 14.64
CA HIS A 126 -19.54 0.17 15.74
C HIS A 126 -18.74 -1.08 15.33
N GLN A 127 -17.46 -0.88 15.03
CA GLN A 127 -16.59 -1.90 14.43
C GLN A 127 -16.45 -3.20 15.23
N LYS A 128 -16.57 -3.15 16.57
CA LYS A 128 -16.41 -4.35 17.41
C LYS A 128 -17.64 -5.26 17.44
N HIS A 129 -18.83 -4.69 17.27
CA HIS A 129 -20.09 -5.41 17.46
C HIS A 129 -20.84 -5.53 16.13
N GLU A 130 -21.17 -4.40 15.52
CA GLU A 130 -22.00 -4.37 14.30
C GLU A 130 -21.24 -4.90 13.09
N ALA A 131 -19.98 -4.48 12.88
CA ALA A 131 -19.23 -4.92 11.70
C ALA A 131 -18.97 -6.44 11.75
N THR A 132 -18.64 -6.98 12.92
CA THR A 132 -18.46 -8.43 13.12
C THR A 132 -19.75 -9.20 12.82
N PHE A 133 -20.89 -8.69 13.29
CA PHE A 133 -22.20 -9.28 12.99
C PHE A 133 -22.53 -9.24 11.49
N ILE A 134 -22.29 -8.11 10.83
CA ILE A 134 -22.49 -7.98 9.37
C ILE A 134 -21.63 -8.99 8.61
N LEU A 135 -20.35 -9.12 8.96
CA LEU A 135 -19.45 -10.08 8.30
C LEU A 135 -19.86 -11.53 8.56
N SER A 136 -20.42 -11.86 9.73
CA SER A 136 -20.87 -13.22 10.02
C SER A 136 -22.08 -13.64 9.17
N GLN A 137 -22.93 -12.71 8.74
CA GLN A 137 -24.05 -13.01 7.85
C GLN A 137 -23.60 -13.45 6.44
N LEU A 138 -22.34 -13.22 6.07
CA LEU A 138 -21.77 -13.65 4.79
C LEU A 138 -21.16 -15.06 4.85
N LEU A 139 -21.01 -15.63 6.04
CA LEU A 139 -20.47 -16.98 6.20
C LEU A 139 -21.58 -18.02 5.96
N PRO A 140 -21.27 -19.16 5.32
CA PRO A 140 -22.21 -20.27 5.19
C PRO A 140 -22.69 -20.73 6.57
N SER A 141 -23.96 -21.13 6.65
CA SER A 141 -24.55 -21.78 7.84
C SER A 141 -24.04 -23.20 8.04
#